data_AF-A0A2X4U9Q3-F1
#
_entry.id   AF-A0A2X4U9Q3-F1
#
_cell.length_a   1.000
_cell.length_b   1.000
_cell.length_c   1.000
_cell.angle_alpha   90.00
_cell.angle_beta   90.00
_cell.angle_gamma   90.00
#
_symmetry.space_group_name_H-M   'P 1'
#
loop_
_entity.id
_entity.type
_entity.pdbx_description
1 polymer ?
#
loop_
_entity_poly.entity_id
_entity_poly.type
_entity_poly.pdbx_seq_one_letter_code
_entity_poly.pdbx_strand_id
1 'polypeptide(L)' 'MEKSGGDGLMRALLRFFYLNHYKVIIEGVETPDHKKWLDEMPYYALQGKLWKESDIKDLNSLLTAEYF' A
#
# COMPACT_ATOMS: atom_id res chain seq x y z
N MET A 1 -20.96 4.54 11.75
CA MET A 1 -20.09 4.83 12.90
C MET A 1 -18.66 4.58 12.47
N GLU A 2 -17.89 5.62 12.18
CA GLU A 2 -16.44 5.48 12.11
C GLU A 2 -15.95 5.02 13.49
N LYS A 3 -15.27 3.87 13.56
CA LYS A 3 -14.67 3.41 14.80
C LYS A 3 -13.48 4.32 15.09
N SER A 4 -13.67 5.30 15.95
CA SER A 4 -12.61 6.17 16.45
C SER A 4 -11.46 5.33 17.02
N GLY A 5 -10.23 5.52 16.52
CA GLY A 5 -9.02 4.88 17.03
C GLY A 5 -8.28 3.95 16.05
N GLY A 6 -8.86 3.62 14.89
CA GLY A 6 -8.19 2.78 13.89
C GLY A 6 -6.85 3.34 13.39
N ASP A 7 -6.77 4.66 13.21
CA ASP A 7 -5.54 5.36 12.76
C ASP A 7 -4.39 5.18 13.76
N GLY A 8 -4.65 5.42 15.05
CA GLY A 8 -3.62 5.29 16.09
C GLY A 8 -3.09 3.86 16.21
N LEU A 9 -3.95 2.86 16.12
CA LEU A 9 -3.54 1.44 16.16
C LEU A 9 -2.72 1.06 14.92
N MET A 10 -3.14 1.50 13.73
CA MET A 10 -2.40 1.23 12.50
C MET A 10 -1.03 1.90 12.51
N ARG A 11 -0.94 3.16 12.95
CA ARG A 11 0.34 3.88 13.11
C ARG A 11 1.27 3.15 14.06
N ALA A 12 0.77 2.71 15.21
CA ALA A 12 1.57 1.98 16.19
C ALA A 12 2.09 0.65 15.61
N LEU A 13 1.23 -0.11 14.92
CA LEU A 13 1.57 -1.38 14.31
C LEU A 13 2.62 -1.22 13.21
N LEU A 14 2.42 -0.30 12.27
CA LEU A 14 3.37 -0.06 11.19
C LEU A 14 4.71 0.46 11.72
N ARG A 15 4.69 1.32 12.75
CA ARG A 15 5.91 1.78 13.40
C ARG A 15 6.67 0.64 14.07
N PHE A 16 5.97 -0.27 14.75
CA PHE A 16 6.59 -1.47 15.31
C PHE A 16 7.28 -2.29 14.21
N PHE A 17 6.61 -2.58 13.10
CA PHE A 17 7.20 -3.34 12.00
C PHE A 17 8.40 -2.65 11.37
N TYR A 18 8.30 -1.34 11.15
CA TYR A 18 9.37 -0.52 10.61
C TYR A 18 10.63 -0.54 11.49
N LEU A 19 10.46 -0.37 12.80
CA LEU A 19 11.57 -0.42 13.76
C LEU A 19 12.22 -1.80 13.87
N ASN A 20 11.51 -2.85 13.47
CA ASN A 20 12.01 -4.23 13.42
C ASN A 20 12.41 -4.66 12.00
N HIS A 21 12.59 -3.70 11.07
CA HIS A 21 13.06 -3.93 9.71
C HIS A 21 12.18 -4.86 8.85
N TYR A 22 10.89 -4.96 9.16
CA TYR A 22 9.94 -5.68 8.31
C TYR A 22 9.47 -4.80 7.14
N LYS A 23 9.34 -5.41 5.96
CA LYS A 23 8.69 -4.79 4.80
C LYS A 23 7.21 -5.12 4.82
N VAL A 24 6.38 -4.13 5.08
CA VAL A 24 4.92 -4.30 5.18
C VAL A 24 4.23 -3.86 3.90
N ILE A 25 3.43 -4.75 3.33
CA ILE A 25 2.51 -4.44 2.22
C ILE A 25 1.11 -4.26 2.81
N ILE A 26 0.45 -3.16 2.49
CA ILE A 26 -0.95 -2.92 2.88
C ILE A 26 -1.84 -3.25 1.69
N GLU A 27 -2.68 -4.26 1.86
CA GLU A 27 -3.69 -4.66 0.87
C GLU A 27 -5.04 -3.97 1.11
N GLY A 28 -5.91 -3.98 0.10
CA GLY A 28 -7.26 -3.40 0.21
C GLY A 28 -7.32 -1.87 0.04
N VAL A 29 -6.31 -1.27 -0.59
CA VAL A 29 -6.35 0.15 -0.94
C VAL A 29 -7.15 0.32 -2.24
N GLU A 30 -8.40 0.77 -2.11
CA GLU A 30 -9.36 0.83 -3.21
C GLU A 30 -9.67 2.26 -3.66
N THR A 31 -9.44 3.26 -2.80
CA THR A 31 -9.79 4.66 -3.07
C THR A 31 -8.62 5.61 -2.76
N PRO A 32 -8.59 6.81 -3.36
CA PRO A 32 -7.63 7.85 -2.98
C PRO A 32 -7.69 8.22 -1.50
N ASP A 33 -8.88 8.14 -0.87
CA ASP A 33 -9.04 8.41 0.55
C ASP A 33 -8.39 7.33 1.43
N HIS A 34 -8.43 6.04 1.04
CA HIS A 34 -7.66 5.00 1.73
C HIS A 34 -6.17 5.29 1.67
N LYS A 35 -5.66 5.72 0.50
CA LYS A 35 -4.26 6.10 0.35
C LYS A 35 -3.93 7.30 1.23
N LYS A 36 -4.76 8.34 1.22
CA LYS A 36 -4.59 9.55 2.04
C LYS A 36 -4.61 9.23 3.53
N TRP A 37 -5.46 8.32 3.97
CA TRP A 37 -5.50 7.88 5.37
C TRP A 37 -4.18 7.24 5.81
N LEU A 38 -3.50 6.54 4.91
CA LEU A 38 -2.17 5.93 5.14
C LEU A 38 -1.01 6.92 5.02
N ASP A 39 -1.25 8.18 4.60
CA ASP A 39 -0.17 9.15 4.43
C ASP A 39 0.64 9.30 5.74
N GLU A 40 1.96 9.45 5.57
CA GLU A 40 2.95 9.58 6.65
C GLU A 40 3.14 8.33 7.52
N MET A 41 2.45 7.21 7.25
CA MET A 41 2.69 5.94 7.94
C MET A 41 3.83 5.12 7.30
N PRO A 42 4.62 4.36 8.07
CA PRO A 42 5.79 3.65 7.53
C PRO A 42 5.42 2.26 6.96
N TYR A 43 4.86 2.24 5.75
CA TYR A 43 4.66 1.01 4.96
C TYR A 43 5.71 0.89 3.84
N TYR A 44 5.89 -0.31 3.31
CA TYR A 44 6.81 -0.56 2.19
C TYR A 44 6.12 -0.40 0.83
N ALA A 45 4.94 -1.00 0.67
CA ALA A 45 4.16 -0.91 -0.56
C ALA A 45 2.65 -0.97 -0.26
N LEU A 46 1.86 -0.58 -1.26
CA LEU A 46 0.40 -0.61 -1.21
C LEU A 46 -0.11 -1.49 -2.35
N GLN A 47 -1.22 -2.19 -2.11
CA GLN A 47 -1.91 -2.99 -3.09
C GLN A 47 -3.42 -2.80 -2.94
N GLY A 48 -4.12 -2.80 -4.07
CA GLY A 48 -5.56 -2.87 -4.12
C GLY A 48 -6.09 -2.29 -5.42
N LYS A 49 -7.41 -2.12 -5.48
CA LYS A 49 -8.13 -1.69 -6.69
C LYS A 49 -7.95 -0.21 -7.02
N LEU A 50 -7.24 0.56 -6.18
CA LEU A 50 -6.85 1.92 -6.50
C LEU A 50 -5.97 1.95 -7.76
N TRP A 51 -5.14 0.92 -7.97
CA TRP A 51 -4.39 0.74 -9.20
C TRP A 51 -5.14 -0.17 -10.17
N LYS A 52 -4.92 0.05 -11.47
CA LYS A 52 -5.46 -0.82 -12.52
C LYS A 52 -4.93 -2.25 -12.31
N GLU A 53 -5.85 -3.20 -12.19
CA GLU A 53 -5.50 -4.62 -12.23
C GLU A 53 -4.76 -4.91 -13.54
N SER A 54 -3.61 -5.57 -13.41
CA SER A 54 -2.74 -5.88 -14.53
C SER A 54 -2.69 -7.39 -14.70
N ASP A 55 -2.81 -7.86 -15.93
CA ASP A 55 -2.58 -9.26 -16.25
C ASP A 55 -1.08 -9.52 -16.54
N ILE A 56 -0.73 -10.78 -16.81
CA ILE A 56 0.66 -11.13 -17.12
C ILE A 56 1.17 -10.45 -18.41
N LYS A 57 0.29 -10.11 -19.35
CA LYS A 57 0.67 -9.44 -20.60
C LYS A 57 1.01 -7.98 -20.34
N ASP A 58 0.19 -7.30 -19.54
CA ASP A 58 0.46 -5.93 -19.07
C ASP A 58 1.84 -5.84 -18.39
N LEU A 59 2.15 -6.83 -17.53
CA LEU A 59 3.45 -6.89 -16.84
C LEU A 59 4.63 -7.12 -17.80
N ASN A 60 4.47 -8.01 -18.78
CA ASN A 60 5.49 -8.26 -19.80
C ASN A 60 5.74 -7.01 -20.66
N SER A 61 4.69 -6.25 -21.00
CA SER A 61 4.82 -5.00 -21.74
C SER A 61 5.60 -3.94 -20.96
N LEU A 62 5.36 -3.81 -19.65
CA LEU A 62 6.11 -2.90 -18.78
C LEU A 62 7.60 -3.26 -18.73
N LEU A 63 7.91 -4.55 -18.56
CA LEU A 63 9.29 -5.03 -18.56
C LEU A 63 9.99 -4.76 -19.89
N THR A 64 9.30 -4.88 -21.03
CA THR A 64 9.90 -4.57 -22.34
C THR A 64 10.05 -3.09 -22.62
N ALA A 65 9.26 -2.22 -21.97
CA ALA A 65 9.30 -0.78 -22.17
C ALA A 65 10.47 -0.09 -21.46
N GLU A 66 11.00 -0.68 -20.38
CA GLU A 66 12.18 -0.15 -19.67
C GLU A 66 13.53 -0.52 -20.31
N TYR A 67 13.53 -1.30 -21.41
CA TYR A 67 14.74 -1.75 -22.11
C TYR A 67 14.94 -1.16 -23.53
N PHE A 68 14.25 -0.07 -23.89
CA PHE A 68 14.49 0.71 -25.12
C PHE A 68 14.57 2.21 -24.86
#